data_AF-A0A661NB57-F1
#
_entry.id   AF-A0A661NB57-F1
#
_cell.length_a   1.000
_cell.length_b   1.000
_cell.length_c   1.000
_cell.angle_alpha   90.00
_cell.angle_beta   90.00
_cell.angle_gamma   90.00
#
_symmetry.space_group_name_H-M   'P 1'
#
loop_
_entity.id
_entity.type
_entity.pdbx_description
1 polymer ?
#
loop_
_entity_poly.entity_id
_entity_poly.type
_entity_poly.pdbx_seq_one_letter_code
_entity_poly.pdbx_strand_id
1 'polypeptide(L)'
;MAHLLTFELEPDGEELLIHGDAAGLRLLAAELERLAQTAADGEADHAHLLTESWGGSELTEQRQGTNREIRLIHHVKAYGWPARQSDDST
;
A
#
# COMPACT_ATOMS: atom_id res chain seq x y z
N MET A 1 -19.04 -4.11 -5.34
CA MET A 1 -17.71 -3.77 -4.81
C MET A 1 -17.69 -2.28 -4.56
N ALA A 2 -17.24 -1.82 -3.39
CA ALA A 2 -17.31 -0.40 -3.01
C ALA A 2 -16.21 0.44 -3.69
N HIS A 3 -15.12 -0.19 -4.11
CA HIS A 3 -14.00 0.42 -4.84
C HIS A 3 -13.18 -0.64 -5.60
N LEU A 4 -12.23 -0.17 -6.41
CA LEU A 4 -11.16 -0.96 -7.04
C LEU A 4 -9.82 -0.47 -6.50
N LEU A 5 -9.00 -1.38 -5.98
CA LEU A 5 -7.59 -1.13 -5.66
C LEU A 5 -6.81 -2.45 -5.78
N THR A 6 -5.80 -2.51 -6.64
CA THR A 6 -4.89 -3.65 -6.76
C THR A 6 -3.44 -3.17 -6.76
N PHE A 7 -2.57 -4.04 -6.23
CA PHE A 7 -1.13 -3.92 -6.38
C PHE A 7 -0.66 -5.14 -7.16
N GLU A 8 0.03 -4.90 -8.26
CA GLU A 8 0.44 -5.93 -9.20
C GLU A 8 1.93 -5.76 -9.50
N LEU A 9 2.67 -6.85 -9.59
CA LEU A 9 4.10 -6.84 -9.84
C LEU A 9 4.37 -7.45 -11.22
N GLU A 10 5.08 -6.71 -12.08
CA GLU A 10 5.54 -7.25 -13.37
C GLU A 10 6.44 -8.49 -13.15
N PRO A 11 6.56 -9.38 -14.15
CA PRO A 11 7.31 -10.63 -14.04
C PRO A 11 8.78 -10.44 -13.66
N ASP A 12 9.41 -9.35 -14.10
CA ASP A 12 10.80 -9.00 -13.75
C ASP A 12 10.95 -8.57 -12.29
N GLY A 13 9.86 -8.19 -11.63
CA GLY A 13 9.85 -7.68 -10.26
C GLY A 13 10.36 -6.24 -10.11
N GLU A 14 10.57 -5.52 -11.21
CA GLU A 14 11.10 -4.14 -11.20
C GLU A 14 9.99 -3.10 -11.13
N GLU A 15 8.83 -3.39 -11.72
CA GLU A 15 7.68 -2.46 -11.75
C GLU A 15 6.52 -2.93 -10.88
N LEU A 16 6.14 -2.09 -9.92
CA LEU A 16 4.91 -2.22 -9.14
C LEU A 16 3.82 -1.33 -9.76
N LEU A 17 2.76 -1.95 -10.25
CA LEU A 17 1.59 -1.26 -10.76
C LEU A 17 0.56 -1.10 -9.63
N ILE A 18 0.07 0.11 -9.47
CA ILE A 18 -1.03 0.44 -8.56
C ILE A 18 -2.22 0.81 -9.42
N HIS A 19 -3.24 -0.04 -9.44
CA HIS A 19 -4.49 0.25 -10.14
C HIS A 19 -5.57 0.58 -9.13
N GLY A 20 -6.35 1.62 -9.38
CA GLY A 20 -7.51 1.90 -8.56
C GLY A 20 -8.49 2.81 -9.25
N ASP A 21 -9.76 2.70 -8.86
CA ASP A 21 -10.75 3.71 -9.18
C ASP A 21 -10.64 4.89 -8.20
N ALA A 22 -11.49 5.90 -8.38
CA ALA A 22 -11.45 7.09 -7.55
C ALA A 22 -11.72 6.82 -6.05
N ALA A 23 -12.41 5.72 -5.69
CA ALA A 23 -12.64 5.38 -4.30
C ALA A 23 -11.42 4.65 -3.71
N GLY A 24 -10.84 3.71 -4.46
CA GLY A 24 -9.66 2.95 -4.01
C GLY A 24 -8.41 3.80 -3.90
N LEU A 25 -8.19 4.73 -4.84
CA LEU A 25 -7.07 5.67 -4.76
C LEU A 25 -7.20 6.64 -3.57
N ARG A 26 -8.43 7.05 -3.22
CA ARG A 26 -8.67 7.87 -2.02
C ARG A 26 -8.44 7.07 -0.73
N LEU A 27 -8.81 5.80 -0.71
CA LEU A 27 -8.50 4.91 0.42
C LEU A 27 -6.99 4.81 0.62
N LEU A 28 -6.23 4.54 -0.45
CA LEU A 28 -4.77 4.48 -0.39
C LEU A 28 -4.17 5.81 0.09
N ALA A 29 -4.64 6.94 -0.45
CA ALA A 29 -4.16 8.26 -0.03
C ALA A 29 -4.40 8.51 1.46
N ALA A 30 -5.59 8.16 1.98
CA ALA A 30 -5.92 8.35 3.39
C ALA A 30 -4.99 7.53 4.32
N GLU A 31 -4.66 6.28 3.95
CA GLU A 31 -3.71 5.47 4.73
C GLU A 31 -2.30 6.06 4.72
N LEU A 32 -1.86 6.57 3.57
CA LEU A 32 -0.55 7.23 3.46
C LEU A 32 -0.51 8.55 4.24
N GLU A 33 -1.57 9.35 4.20
CA GLU A 33 -1.69 10.58 4.99
C GLU A 33 -1.69 10.29 6.49
N ARG A 34 -2.42 9.26 6.93
CA ARG A 34 -2.42 8.82 8.33
C ARG A 34 -1.02 8.42 8.79
N LEU A 35 -0.31 7.59 8.02
CA LEU A 35 1.06 7.17 8.32
C LEU A 35 2.04 8.34 8.33
N ALA A 36 1.90 9.27 7.39
CA ALA A 36 2.72 10.48 7.32
C ALA A 36 2.52 11.37 8.54
N GLN A 37 1.27 11.53 9.01
CA GLN A 37 0.97 12.28 10.23
C GLN A 37 1.56 11.59 11.46
N THR A 38 1.37 10.28 11.63
CA THR A 38 1.97 9.52 12.75
C THR A 38 3.49 9.66 12.77
N ALA A 39 4.14 9.56 11.60
CA ALA A 39 5.57 9.79 11.47
C ALA A 39 6.00 11.21 11.84
N ALA A 40 5.23 12.22 11.43
CA ALA A 40 5.49 13.63 11.77
C ALA A 40 5.37 13.90 13.28
N ASP A 41 4.49 13.17 13.96
CA ASP A 41 4.32 13.23 15.41
C ASP A 41 5.42 12.48 16.19
N GLY A 42 6.41 11.90 15.49
CA GLY A 42 7.56 11.22 16.08
C GLY A 42 7.34 9.74 16.37
N GLU A 43 6.23 9.16 15.91
CA GLU A 43 5.87 7.76 16.12
C GLU A 43 6.09 6.91 14.86
N ALA A 44 6.36 5.62 15.05
CA ALA A 44 6.47 4.66 13.97
C ALA A 44 5.21 3.78 13.91
N ASP A 45 4.64 3.60 12.72
CA ASP A 45 3.47 2.76 12.51
C ASP A 45 3.46 2.16 11.09
N HIS A 46 2.51 1.26 10.81
CA HIS A 46 2.32 0.67 9.50
C HIS A 46 0.86 0.32 9.21
N ALA A 47 0.49 0.37 7.93
CA ALA A 47 -0.80 -0.07 7.43
C ALA A 47 -0.68 -1.47 6.81
N HIS A 48 -1.74 -2.26 6.93
CA HIS A 48 -1.93 -3.53 6.24
C HIS A 48 -3.06 -3.35 5.23
N LEU A 49 -2.76 -3.50 3.95
CA LEU A 49 -3.77 -3.57 2.90
C LEU A 49 -3.84 -5.01 2.41
N LEU A 50 -5.01 -5.62 2.55
CA LEU A 50 -5.21 -7.06 2.32
C LEU A 50 -6.38 -7.28 1.36
N THR A 51 -6.30 -8.35 0.56
CA THR A 51 -7.44 -8.84 -0.22
C THR A 51 -8.39 -9.68 0.64
N GLU A 52 -9.62 -9.89 0.16
CA GLU A 52 -10.64 -10.69 0.85
C GLU A 52 -10.17 -12.12 1.19
N SER A 53 -9.48 -12.82 0.27
CA SER A 53 -8.94 -14.17 0.56
C SER A 53 -7.87 -14.20 1.64
N TRP A 54 -7.32 -13.04 2.01
CA TRP A 54 -6.33 -12.88 3.08
C TRP A 54 -6.91 -12.15 4.31
N GLY A 55 -8.23 -12.03 4.38
CA GLY A 55 -8.95 -11.50 5.54
C GLY A 55 -9.02 -9.97 5.62
N GLY A 56 -8.76 -9.26 4.52
CA GLY A 56 -8.96 -7.80 4.44
C GLY A 56 -10.03 -7.38 3.46
N SER A 57 -10.18 -6.07 3.30
CA SER A 57 -11.17 -5.48 2.39
C SER A 57 -10.63 -4.29 1.60
N GLU A 58 -9.37 -3.94 1.82
CA GLU A 58 -8.74 -2.72 1.31
C GLU A 58 -8.28 -2.93 -0.13
N LEU A 59 -7.81 -4.13 -0.45
CA LEU A 59 -7.43 -4.56 -1.79
C LEU A 59 -8.50 -5.44 -2.41
N THR A 60 -8.57 -5.40 -3.73
CA THR A 60 -9.46 -6.23 -4.54
C THR A 60 -8.68 -7.32 -5.26
N GLU A 61 -9.36 -8.39 -5.65
CA GLU A 61 -8.73 -9.53 -6.34
C GLU A 61 -8.89 -9.47 -7.86
N GLN A 62 -9.53 -8.41 -8.36
CA GLN A 62 -9.76 -8.21 -9.78
C GLN A 62 -8.53 -7.58 -10.43
N ARG A 63 -7.63 -8.43 -10.91
CA ARG A 63 -6.43 -8.03 -11.67
C ARG A 63 -6.77 -7.14 -12.86
N GLN A 64 -6.03 -6.04 -13.04
CA GLN A 64 -6.20 -5.07 -14.12
C GLN A 64 -5.09 -5.17 -15.18
N GLY A 65 -3.91 -5.68 -14.82
CA GLY A 65 -2.80 -5.87 -15.74
C GLY A 65 -3.17 -6.77 -16.92
N THR A 66 -2.71 -6.37 -18.11
CA THR A 66 -2.96 -7.10 -19.36
C THR A 66 -1.91 -8.18 -19.63
N ASN A 67 -0.74 -8.06 -19.01
CA ASN A 67 0.28 -9.09 -18.99
C ASN A 67 -0.22 -10.31 -18.19
N ARG A 68 -0.20 -11.50 -18.79
CA ARG A 68 -0.71 -12.73 -18.15
C ARG A 68 0.18 -13.24 -17.03
N GLU A 69 1.46 -12.88 -17.05
CA GLU A 69 2.45 -13.28 -16.05
C GLU A 69 2.53 -12.31 -14.88
N ILE A 70 1.78 -11.20 -14.92
CA ILE A 70 1.71 -10.24 -13.83
C ILE A 70 1.16 -10.91 -12.56
N ARG A 71 1.80 -10.61 -11.43
CA ARG A 71 1.47 -11.21 -10.14
C ARG A 71 0.66 -10.24 -9.31
N LEU A 72 -0.56 -10.63 -8.96
CA LEU A 72 -1.38 -9.91 -7.99
C LEU A 72 -0.78 -10.04 -6.58
N ILE A 73 -0.65 -8.94 -5.87
CA ILE A 73 -0.16 -8.88 -4.49
C ILE A 73 -1.36 -8.85 -3.54
N HIS A 74 -1.47 -9.85 -2.68
CA HIS A 74 -2.58 -10.00 -1.72
C HIS A 74 -2.36 -9.26 -0.40
N HIS A 75 -1.11 -8.89 -0.09
CA HIS A 75 -0.75 -8.19 1.14
C HIS A 75 0.30 -7.13 0.87
N VAL A 76 -0.09 -5.87 1.03
CA VAL A 76 0.82 -4.72 0.98
C VAL A 76 0.96 -4.13 2.37
N LYS A 77 2.20 -3.83 2.75
CA LYS A 77 2.50 -3.09 3.98
C LYS A 77 3.13 -1.75 3.62
N ALA A 78 2.58 -0.68 4.19
CA ALA A 78 3.18 0.65 4.11
C ALA A 78 3.62 1.06 5.52
N TYR A 79 4.82 1.63 5.66
CA TYR A 79 5.41 2.00 6.94
C TYR A 79 5.60 3.52 7.01
N GLY A 80 5.17 4.12 8.11
CA GLY A 80 5.51 5.49 8.50
C GLY A 80 6.63 5.45 9.53
N TRP A 81 7.77 6.06 9.22
CA TRP A 81 8.90 6.17 10.14
C TRP A 81 9.11 7.62 10.53
N PRO A 82 9.32 7.93 11.81
CA PRO A 82 9.67 9.28 12.21
C PRO A 82 11.02 9.67 11.61
N ALA A 83 11.25 10.98 11.46
CA ALA A 83 12.56 11.48 11.05
C ALA A 83 13.63 10.89 11.97
N ARG A 84 14.72 10.37 11.40
CA ARG A 84 15.86 9.91 12.20
C ARG A 84 16.26 11.05 13.13
N GLN A 85 16.10 10.86 14.43
CA GLN A 85 16.81 11.69 15.40
C GLN A 85 18.28 11.44 15.10
N SER A 86 18.98 12.47 14.62
CA SER A 86 20.43 12.41 14.49
C SER A 86 20.98 11.96 15.85
N ASP A 87 21.69 10.84 15.87
CA ASP A 87 22.54 10.46 17.00
C ASP A 87 23.62 11.55 17.13
N ASP A 88 23.28 12.65 17.79
CA ASP A 88 24.24 13.64 18.26
C ASP A 88 24.83 13.09 19.58
N SER A 89 25.53 11.96 19.44
CA SER A 89 26.41 11.44 20.49
C SER A 89 27.77 12.11 20.30
N THR A 90 27.91 13.25 20.99
CA THR A 90 29.14 13.91 21.50
C THR A 90 30.47 13.26 21.15
#